data_AF-A0A1H3E1N0-F1
#
_entry.id   AF-A0A1H3E1N0-F1
#
_cell.length_a   1.000
_cell.length_b   1.000
_cell.length_c   1.000
_cell.angle_alpha   90.00
_cell.angle_beta   90.00
_cell.angle_gamma   90.00
#
_symmetry.space_group_name_H-M   'P 1'
#
loop_
_entity.id
_entity.type
_entity.pdbx_description
1 polymer ?
#
loop_
_entity_poly.entity_id
_entity_poly.type
_entity_poly.pdbx_seq_one_letter_code
_entity_poly.pdbx_strand_id
1 'polypeptide(L)'
;MFTAAIWGAILVYIIDNQLEKAVKVSFVAIILSAIGLIHAPKLAILYNYKSALAYLIMGIILWGFSITLKDVEDENESLRNTMTD
;
A
#
# COMPACT_ATOMS: atom_id res chain seq x y z
N MET A 1 10.38 15.05 3.46
CA MET A 1 9.51 14.91 4.66
C MET A 1 8.27 14.08 4.37
N PHE A 2 7.46 14.41 3.36
CA PHE A 2 6.26 13.62 2.98
C PHE A 2 6.56 12.17 2.59
N THR A 3 7.71 11.88 1.96
CA THR A 3 8.12 10.51 1.61
C THR A 3 8.18 9.61 2.85
N ALA A 4 8.84 10.06 3.91
CA ALA A 4 9.00 9.29 5.14
C ALA A 4 7.66 9.07 5.85
N ALA A 5 6.76 10.06 5.83
CA ALA A 5 5.42 9.92 6.39
C ALA A 5 4.59 8.87 5.65
N ILE A 6 4.64 8.87 4.32
CA ILE A 6 3.95 7.87 3.49
C ILE A 6 4.50 6.47 3.75
N TRP A 7 5.82 6.32 3.75
CA TRP A 7 6.46 5.03 4.03
C TRP A 7 6.16 4.54 5.45
N GLY A 8 6.17 5.44 6.45
CA GLY A 8 5.79 5.11 7.82
C GLY A 8 4.35 4.65 7.93
N ALA A 9 3.42 5.33 7.26
CA ALA A 9 2.01 4.93 7.23
C ALA A 9 1.81 3.54 6.58
N ILE A 10 2.44 3.30 5.42
CA ILE A 10 2.40 1.98 4.76
C ILE A 10 2.94 0.89 5.70
N LEU A 11 4.08 1.14 6.34
CA LEU A 11 4.72 0.18 7.25
C LEU A 11 3.82 -0.16 8.44
N VAL A 12 3.23 0.85 9.11
CA VAL A 12 2.30 0.63 10.23
C VAL A 12 1.10 -0.20 9.79
N TYR A 13 0.49 0.11 8.65
CA TYR A 13 -0.64 -0.67 8.15
C TYR A 13 -0.28 -2.10 7.77
N ILE A 14 0.95 -2.36 7.32
CA ILE A 14 1.43 -3.73 7.09
C ILE A 14 1.60 -4.48 8.42
N ILE A 15 2.23 -3.84 9.41
CA ILE A 15 2.46 -4.43 10.75
C ILE A 15 1.13 -4.77 11.42
N ASP A 16 0.13 -3.91 11.29
CA ASP A 16 -1.21 -4.10 11.87
C ASP A 16 -2.11 -5.03 11.03
N ASN A 17 -1.59 -5.71 10.01
CA ASN A 17 -2.33 -6.55 9.06
C ASN A 17 -3.51 -5.82 8.35
N GLN A 18 -3.44 -4.50 8.23
CA GLN A 18 -4.46 -3.65 7.60
C GLN A 18 -4.07 -3.34 6.15
N LEU A 19 -3.86 -4.39 5.35
CA LEU A 19 -3.33 -4.29 3.98
C LEU A 19 -4.21 -3.45 3.06
N GLU A 20 -5.53 -3.48 3.22
CA GLU A 20 -6.45 -2.61 2.45
C GLU A 20 -6.14 -1.12 2.65
N LYS A 21 -5.74 -0.73 3.87
CA LYS A 21 -5.34 0.66 4.17
C LYS A 21 -3.96 0.97 3.60
N ALA A 22 -3.02 0.01 3.64
CA ALA A 22 -1.70 0.15 3.01
C ALA A 22 -1.80 0.37 1.49
N VAL A 23 -2.73 -0.32 0.83
CA VAL A 23 -3.04 -0.14 -0.60
C VAL A 23 -3.57 1.28 -0.84
N LYS A 24 -4.56 1.74 -0.07
CA LYS A 24 -5.12 3.11 -0.21
C LYS A 24 -4.04 4.20 -0.05
N VAL A 25 -3.16 4.07 0.93
CA VAL A 25 -2.05 5.01 1.13
C VAL A 25 -1.06 4.99 -0.03
N SER A 26 -0.75 3.80 -0.56
CA SER A 26 0.11 3.66 -1.74
C SER A 26 -0.49 4.35 -2.97
N PHE A 27 -1.80 4.25 -3.19
CA PHE A 27 -2.48 4.98 -4.27
C PHE A 27 -2.44 6.50 -4.10
N VAL A 28 -2.63 7.00 -2.87
CA VAL A 28 -2.45 8.43 -2.56
C VAL A 28 -1.01 8.86 -2.85
N ALA A 29 -0.02 8.03 -2.52
CA ALA A 29 1.38 8.30 -2.81
C ALA A 29 1.68 8.40 -4.31
N ILE A 30 1.01 7.60 -5.16
CA ILE A 30 1.11 7.72 -6.63
C ILE A 30 0.67 9.11 -7.08
N ILE A 31 -0.50 9.55 -6.64
CA ILE A 31 -1.07 10.86 -7.02
C ILE A 31 -0.13 11.97 -6.56
N LEU A 32 0.24 11.97 -5.29
CA LEU A 32 1.12 12.98 -4.70
C LEU A 32 2.53 12.97 -5.32
N SER A 33 3.02 11.81 -5.79
CA SER A 33 4.29 11.70 -6.47
C SER A 33 4.21 12.17 -7.92
N ALA A 34 3.09 11.96 -8.61
CA ALA A 34 2.87 12.40 -9.99
C ALA A 34 2.81 13.93 -10.11
N ILE A 35 2.22 14.60 -9.12
CA ILE A 35 2.18 16.07 -9.00
C ILE A 35 3.48 16.66 -8.42
N GLY A 36 4.44 15.84 -8.04
CA GLY A 36 5.76 16.27 -7.59
C GLY A 36 5.82 16.84 -6.15
N LEU A 37 4.75 16.71 -5.35
CA LEU A 37 4.72 17.21 -3.97
C LEU A 37 5.66 16.45 -3.03
N ILE A 38 5.99 15.20 -3.35
CA ILE A 38 6.79 14.33 -2.46
C ILE A 38 8.29 14.41 -2.77
N HIS A 39 8.69 14.58 -4.03
CA HIS A 39 10.07 14.37 -4.49
C HIS A 39 10.72 15.59 -5.19
N ALA A 40 10.17 16.79 -5.04
CA ALA A 40 10.52 18.01 -5.79
C ALA A 40 12.03 18.22 -6.09
N PRO A 41 12.42 18.34 -7.38
CA PRO A 41 13.65 19.07 -7.75
C PRO A 41 13.37 20.42 -8.44
N LYS A 42 12.17 20.64 -9.00
CA LYS A 42 11.61 21.89 -9.58
C LYS A 42 10.19 21.51 -10.04
N LEU A 43 9.15 22.28 -9.69
CA LEU A 43 7.73 21.92 -9.91
C LEU A 43 7.41 21.68 -11.40
N ALA A 44 7.60 20.44 -11.87
CA ALA A 44 7.20 19.99 -13.19
C ALA A 44 6.46 18.66 -13.02
N ILE A 45 5.21 18.66 -13.47
CA ILE A 45 4.33 17.48 -13.51
C ILE A 45 5.07 16.41 -14.31
N LEU A 46 5.20 15.20 -13.75
CA LEU A 46 5.86 14.03 -14.37
C LEU A 46 7.35 14.16 -14.71
N TYR A 47 8.09 15.14 -14.16
CA TYR A 47 9.54 15.27 -14.44
C TYR A 47 10.35 14.01 -14.11
N ASN A 48 9.93 13.25 -13.09
CA ASN A 48 10.57 11.99 -12.70
C ASN A 48 9.52 10.90 -12.47
N TYR A 49 9.02 10.32 -13.56
CA TYR A 49 7.99 9.26 -13.55
C TYR A 49 8.40 8.02 -12.73
N LYS A 50 9.71 7.82 -12.50
CA LYS A 50 10.25 6.70 -11.73
C LYS A 50 9.65 6.60 -10.32
N SER A 51 9.43 7.73 -9.65
CA SER A 51 8.88 7.75 -8.29
C SER A 51 7.41 7.35 -8.27
N ALA A 52 6.60 7.86 -9.21
CA ALA A 52 5.19 7.48 -9.32
C ALA A 52 5.03 6.00 -9.70
N LEU A 53 5.89 5.50 -10.60
CA LEU A 53 5.91 4.10 -11.00
C LEU A 53 6.27 3.17 -9.83
N ALA A 54 7.22 3.55 -8.97
CA ALA A 54 7.57 2.76 -7.79
C ALA A 54 6.38 2.60 -6.84
N TYR A 55 5.63 3.67 -6.57
CA TYR A 55 4.42 3.60 -5.73
C TYR A 55 3.30 2.81 -6.40
N LEU A 56 3.21 2.83 -7.73
CA LEU A 56 2.25 2.03 -8.48
C LEU A 56 2.54 0.53 -8.33
N ILE A 57 3.79 0.13 -8.55
CA ILE A 57 4.23 -1.26 -8.37
C ILE A 57 3.99 -1.72 -6.93
N MET A 58 4.35 -0.88 -5.95
CA MET A 58 4.12 -1.18 -4.54
C MET A 58 2.63 -1.38 -4.23
N GLY A 59 1.76 -0.50 -4.74
CA GLY A 59 0.31 -0.62 -4.58
C GLY A 59 -0.24 -1.93 -5.17
N ILE A 60 0.22 -2.33 -6.36
CA ILE A 60 -0.18 -3.59 -7.00
C ILE A 60 0.25 -4.79 -6.17
N ILE A 61 1.49 -4.80 -5.67
CA ILE A 61 2.01 -5.89 -4.84
C ILE A 61 1.19 -6.01 -3.55
N LEU A 62 1.00 -4.89 -2.83
CA LEU A 62 0.21 -4.88 -1.59
C LEU A 62 -1.25 -5.29 -1.83
N TRP A 63 -1.81 -4.94 -2.98
CA TRP A 63 -3.16 -5.36 -3.35
C TRP A 63 -3.25 -6.87 -3.60
N GLY A 64 -2.29 -7.45 -4.31
CA GLY A 64 -2.19 -8.90 -4.48
C GLY A 64 -2.07 -9.63 -3.15
N PHE A 65 -1.18 -9.16 -2.27
CA PHE A 65 -1.04 -9.71 -0.91
C PHE A 65 -2.32 -9.56 -0.10
N SER A 66 -3.02 -8.43 -0.20
CA SER A 66 -4.28 -8.21 0.53
C SER A 66 -5.36 -9.22 0.14
N ILE A 67 -5.36 -9.72 -1.09
CA ILE A 67 -6.31 -10.74 -1.53
C ILE A 67 -5.87 -12.11 -1.02
N THR A 68 -4.60 -12.49 -1.23
CA THR A 68 -4.08 -13.79 -0.80
C THR A 68 -4.12 -13.99 0.72
N LEU A 69 -3.79 -12.96 1.51
CA LEU A 69 -3.85 -13.05 2.98
C LEU A 69 -5.28 -13.09 3.50
N LYS A 70 -6.22 -12.43 2.80
CA LYS A 70 -7.63 -12.50 3.15
C LYS A 70 -8.19 -13.91 2.93
N ASP A 71 -7.84 -14.57 1.83
CA ASP A 71 -8.25 -15.96 1.56
C ASP A 71 -7.73 -16.92 2.65
N VAL A 72 -6.50 -16.72 3.14
CA VAL A 72 -5.92 -17.53 4.23
C VAL A 72 -6.62 -17.29 5.57
N GLU A 73 -7.00 -16.05 5.86
CA GLU A 73 -7.71 -15.70 7.10
C GLU A 73 -9.14 -16.27 7.11
N ASP A 74 -9.86 -16.14 5.99
CA ASP A 74 -11.20 -16.70 5.79
C ASP A 74 -11.18 -18.26 5.88
N GLU A 75 -10.15 -18.92 5.33
CA GLU A 75 -9.96 -20.38 5.45
C GLU A 75 -9.72 -20.80 6.91
N ASN A 76 -8.87 -20.06 7.64
CA ASN A 76 -8.53 -20.38 9.03
C ASN A 76 -9.75 -20.22 9.95
N GLU A 77 -10.57 -19.19 9.75
CA GLU A 77 -11.82 -18.98 10.51
C GLU A 77 -12.83 -20.10 10.27
N SER A 78 -12.97 -20.54 9.01
CA SER A 78 -13.82 -21.69 8.63
C SER A 78 -13.40 -22.97 9.35
N LEU A 79 -12.10 -23.29 9.35
CA LEU A 79 -11.56 -24.45 10.06
C LEU A 79 -11.79 -24.35 11.57
N ARG A 80 -11.61 -23.16 12.16
CA ARG A 80 -11.81 -22.95 13.59
C ARG A 80 -13.25 -23.22 14.03
N ASN A 81 -14.23 -22.74 13.26
CA ASN A 81 -15.65 -22.99 13.54
C ASN A 81 -15.99 -24.48 13.46
N THR A 82 -15.44 -25.21 12.48
CA THR A 82 -15.67 -26.67 12.37
C THR A 82 -15.08 -27.50 13.50
N MET A 83 -14.10 -26.99 14.25
CA MET A 83 -13.49 -27.70 15.39
C MET A 83 -14.20 -27.40 16.73
N THR A 84 -15.04 -26.37 16.78
CA THR A 84 -15.76 -25.95 17.98
C THR A 84 -17.21 -26.43 18.05
N ASP A 85 -17.75 -26.98 16.96
CA ASP A 85 -19.05 -27.65 16.87
C ASP A 85 -18.93 -29.18 17.08
#